data_AF-A0A969Q4S6-F1
#
_entry.id   AF-A0A969Q4S6-F1
#
_cell.length_a   1.000
_cell.length_b   1.000
_cell.length_c   1.000
_cell.angle_alpha   90.00
_cell.angle_beta   90.00
_cell.angle_gamma   90.00
#
_symmetry.space_group_name_H-M   'P 1'
#
loop_
_entity.id
_entity.type
_entity.pdbx_description
1 polymer ?
#
loop_
_entity_poly.entity_id
_entity_poly.type
_entity_poly.pdbx_seq_one_letter_code
_entity_poly.pdbx_strand_id
1 'polypeptide(L)' 'GAENWAVIASLIETCKLNAVDPQAWLAKTLSAIVNGHKKSQINDLMPWNHRANV' A
#
# COMPACT_ATOMS: atom_id res chain seq x y z
N GLY A 1 9.64 16.13 -6.09
CA GLY A 1 8.22 16.49 -5.87
C GLY A 1 7.31 15.63 -6.72
N ALA A 2 7.37 15.80 -8.05
CA ALA A 2 6.57 15.04 -9.02
C ALA A 2 6.86 13.53 -9.01
N GLU A 3 8.12 13.11 -8.86
CA GLU A 3 8.50 11.69 -8.84
C GLU A 3 7.87 10.93 -7.67
N ASN A 4 7.87 11.53 -6.47
CA ASN A 4 7.26 10.90 -5.29
C ASN A 4 5.74 10.75 -5.46
N TRP A 5 5.10 11.74 -6.09
CA TRP A 5 3.69 11.66 -6.47
C TRP A 5 3.41 10.61 -7.55
N ALA A 6 4.29 10.47 -8.54
CA ALA A 6 4.16 9.46 -9.59
C ALA A 6 4.23 8.03 -9.03
N VAL A 7 5.09 7.80 -8.03
CA VAL A 7 5.17 6.52 -7.32
C VAL A 7 3.86 6.23 -6.56
N ILE A 8 3.35 7.19 -5.80
CA ILE A 8 2.09 7.03 -5.06
C ILE A 8 0.91 6.80 -6.02
N ALA A 9 0.84 7.54 -7.12
CA ALA A 9 -0.21 7.36 -8.13
C ALA A 9 -0.15 5.96 -8.77
N SER A 10 1.05 5.46 -9.07
CA SER A 10 1.22 4.10 -9.62
C SER A 10 0.77 3.01 -8.63
N LEU A 11 1.02 3.22 -7.33
CA LEU A 11 0.56 2.32 -6.27
C LEU A 11 -0.97 2.34 -6.10
N ILE A 12 -1.59 3.52 -6.21
CA ILE A 12 -3.05 3.66 -6.19
C ILE A 12 -3.68 2.94 -7.39
N GLU A 13 -3.14 3.11 -8.59
CA GLU A 13 -3.61 2.38 -9.77
C GLU A 13 -3.43 0.86 -9.60
N THR A 14 -2.34 0.42 -8.98
CA THR A 14 -2.13 -0.99 -8.65
C THR A 14 -3.19 -1.51 -7.67
N CYS A 15 -3.61 -0.71 -6.67
CA CYS A 15 -4.71 -1.07 -5.77
C CYS A 15 -6.02 -1.26 -6.53
N LYS A 16 -6.35 -0.35 -7.45
CA LYS A 16 -7.55 -0.44 -8.29
C LYS A 16 -7.57 -1.71 -9.14
N LEU A 17 -6.44 -2.07 -9.74
CA LEU A 17 -6.30 -3.31 -10.54
C LEU A 17 -6.50 -4.58 -9.70
N ASN A 18 -6.19 -4.53 -8.41
CA ASN A 18 -6.37 -5.66 -7.49
C ASN A 18 -7.70 -5.64 -6.74
N ALA A 19 -8.63 -4.73 -7.11
CA ALA A 19 -9.90 -4.51 -6.39
C ALA A 19 -9.72 -4.22 -4.88
N VAL A 20 -8.62 -3.54 -4.54
CA VAL A 20 -8.28 -3.15 -3.16
C VAL A 20 -8.57 -1.68 -3.00
N ASP A 21 -9.16 -1.32 -1.85
CA ASP A 21 -9.39 0.08 -1.53
C ASP A 21 -8.04 0.81 -1.30
N PRO A 22 -7.70 1.81 -2.11
CA PRO A 22 -6.39 2.47 -2.04
C PRO A 22 -6.20 3.25 -0.75
N GLN A 23 -7.27 3.77 -0.15
CA GLN A 23 -7.20 4.52 1.10
C GLN A 23 -6.98 3.58 2.29
N ALA A 24 -7.65 2.43 2.32
CA ALA A 24 -7.46 1.40 3.34
C ALA A 24 -6.06 0.79 3.26
N TRP A 25 -5.58 0.50 2.06
CA TRP A 25 -4.22 0.00 1.83
C TRP A 25 -3.16 1.00 2.29
N LEU A 26 -3.29 2.28 1.92
CA LEU A 26 -2.35 3.32 2.30
C LEU A 26 -2.32 3.53 3.82
N ALA A 27 -3.49 3.57 4.46
CA ALA A 27 -3.60 3.69 5.91
C ALA A 27 -2.91 2.53 6.62
N LYS A 28 -3.19 1.28 6.23
CA LYS A 28 -2.53 0.10 6.80
C LYS A 28 -1.01 0.12 6.60
N THR A 29 -0.56 0.48 5.40
CA THR A 29 0.85 0.55 5.06
C THR A 29 1.57 1.59 5.91
N LEU A 30 1.00 2.79 6.04
CA LEU A 30 1.55 3.85 6.89
C LEU A 30 1.54 3.44 8.37
N SER A 31 0.45 2.86 8.86
CA SER A 31 0.38 2.36 10.24
C SER A 31 1.43 1.29 10.52
N ALA A 32 1.67 0.35 9.59
CA ALA A 32 2.71 -0.67 9.73
C ALA A 32 4.11 -0.04 9.75
N ILE A 33 4.40 0.91 8.86
CA ILE A 33 5.67 1.63 8.84
C ILE A 33 5.92 2.34 10.17
N VAL A 34 4.90 3.05 10.70
CA VAL A 34 4.98 3.74 12.00
C VAL A 34 5.15 2.74 13.16
N ASN A 35 4.54 1.55 13.07
CA ASN A 35 4.68 0.49 14.06
C ASN A 35 6.07 -0.20 14.04
N GLY A 36 6.96 0.20 13.12
CA GLY A 36 8.31 -0.36 13.01
C GLY A 36 8.38 -1.60 12.11
N HIS A 37 7.47 -1.74 11.14
CA HIS A 37 7.50 -2.82 10.17
C HIS A 37 8.86 -2.91 9.50
N LYS A 38 9.47 -4.10 9.52
CA LYS A 38 10.80 -4.31 8.96
C LYS A 38 10.73 -4.11 7.45
N LYS A 39 11.65 -3.29 6.90
CA LYS A 39 11.80 -3.10 5.44
C LYS A 39 11.94 -4.41 4.66
N SER A 40 12.52 -5.45 5.28
CA SER A 40 12.64 -6.79 4.69
C SER A 40 11.29 -7.52 4.50
N GLN A 41 10.23 -7.04 5.13
CA GLN A 41 8.87 -7.60 5.06
C GLN A 41 7.93 -6.69 4.25
N ILE A 42 8.47 -5.79 3.42
CA ILE A 42 7.68 -4.89 2.57
C ILE A 42 6.70 -5.65 1.64
N ASN A 43 7.04 -6.89 1.28
CA ASN A 43 6.18 -7.77 0.50
C ASN A 43 4.79 -7.95 1.14
N ASP A 44 4.73 -8.00 2.47
CA ASP A 44 3.47 -8.16 3.22
C ASP A 44 2.56 -6.92 3.12
N LEU A 45 3.16 -5.76 2.86
CA LEU A 45 2.44 -4.49 2.68
C LEU A 45 2.02 -4.26 1.23
N MET A 46 2.24 -5.20 0.31
CA MET A 46 1.84 -5.01 -1.08
C MET A 46 0.32 -5.18 -1.25
N PRO A 47 -0.30 -4.45 -2.20
CA PRO A 47 -1.75 -4.36 -2.29
C PRO A 47 -2.45 -5.72 -2.46
N TRP A 48 -1.85 -6.68 -3.16
CA TRP A 48 -2.42 -8.03 -3.30
C TRP A 48 -2.44 -8.86 -2.01
N ASN A 49 -1.62 -8.52 -1.01
CA ASN A 49 -1.67 -9.13 0.32
C ASN A 49 -2.74 -8.47 1.21
N HIS A 50 -3.22 -7.30 0.82
CA HIS A 50 -4.38 -6.67 1.41
C HIS A 50 -5.65 -7.36 0.89
N ARG A 51 -5.91 -8.58 1.38
CA ARG A 51 -7.24 -9.17 1.25
C ARG A 51 -8.20 -8.21 1.95
N ALA A 52 -9.06 -7.56 1.17
CA ALA A 52 -10.23 -6.88 1.70
C ALA A 52 -10.99 -7.93 2.53
N ASN A 53 -10.76 -7.92 3.84
CA ASN A 53 -11.53 -8.74 4.73
C ASN A 53 -12.93 -8.14 4.66
N VAL A 54 -13.85 -8.98 4.17
CA VAL A 54 -15.29 -8.73 4.14
C VAL A 54 -15.81 -8.15 5.44
#